data_AF-B1KKY7-F1
#
_entry.id   AF-B1KKY7-F1
#
_cell.length_a   1.000
_cell.length_b   1.000
_cell.length_c   1.000
_cell.angle_alpha   90.00
_cell.angle_beta   90.00
_cell.angle_gamma   90.00
#
_symmetry.space_group_name_H-M   'P 1'
#
loop_
_entity.id
_entity.type
_entity.pdbx_description
1 polymer ?
#
loop_
_entity_poly.entity_id
_entity_poly.type
_entity_poly.pdbx_seq_one_letter_code
_entity_poly.pdbx_strand_id
1 'polypeptide(L)'
;MIGLDSLYAMLARPVQASVKRKRIVEETENSAGIAEDSHEAPQSQLPPNLERRRSLEDRRGTSRGDRRRKAKQEEELKDNKELLESPLPRIDIDV
;
A
#
# COMPACT_ATOMS: atom_id res chain seq x y z
N MET A 1 10.74 -44.89 26.00
CA MET A 1 9.80 -43.94 26.61
C MET A 1 9.09 -43.21 25.47
N ILE A 2 7.77 -43.16 25.48
CA ILE A 2 6.99 -42.40 24.50
C ILE A 2 7.02 -40.94 24.96
N GLY A 3 7.45 -40.02 24.09
CA GLY A 3 7.56 -38.59 24.39
C GLY A 3 6.19 -37.92 24.46
N LEU A 4 6.11 -36.79 25.17
CA LEU A 4 4.86 -36.02 25.30
C LEU A 4 4.32 -35.56 23.94
N ASP A 5 5.21 -35.17 23.03
CA ASP A 5 4.83 -34.74 21.68
C ASP A 5 4.21 -35.87 20.85
N SER A 6 4.70 -37.10 21.03
CA SER A 6 4.11 -38.28 20.39
C SER A 6 2.74 -38.65 20.96
N LEU A 7 2.50 -38.42 22.26
CA LEU A 7 1.16 -38.56 22.84
C LEU A 7 0.20 -37.49 22.32
N TYR A 8 0.68 -36.25 22.17
CA TYR A 8 -0.09 -35.18 21.56
C TYR A 8 -0.46 -35.51 20.11
N ALA A 9 0.49 -36.02 19.31
CA ALA A 9 0.22 -36.41 17.93
C ALA A 9 -0.79 -37.56 17.82
N MET A 10 -0.75 -38.54 18.73
CA MET A 10 -1.69 -39.67 18.73
C MET A 10 -3.10 -39.31 19.18
N LEU A 11 -3.26 -38.32 20.07
CA LEU A 11 -4.53 -37.98 20.70
C LEU A 11 -5.13 -36.65 20.21
N ALA A 12 -4.38 -35.86 19.44
CA ALA A 12 -4.86 -34.59 18.92
C ALA A 12 -6.06 -34.80 18.00
N ARG A 13 -7.13 -34.05 18.25
CA ARG A 13 -8.28 -34.00 17.36
C ARG A 13 -7.91 -33.18 16.11
N PRO A 14 -8.35 -33.60 14.91
CA PRO A 14 -8.13 -32.81 13.71
C PRO A 14 -8.81 -31.44 13.82
N VAL A 15 -8.16 -30.41 13.28
CA VAL A 15 -8.71 -29.06 13.26
C VAL A 15 -9.95 -29.05 12.37
N GLN A 16 -11.11 -28.77 12.97
CA GLN A 16 -12.36 -28.64 12.24
C GLN A 16 -12.48 -27.23 11.67
N ALA A 17 -12.54 -27.12 10.35
CA ALA A 17 -12.79 -25.85 9.68
C ALA A 17 -14.21 -25.37 10.01
N SER A 18 -14.32 -24.28 10.78
CA SER A 18 -15.62 -23.64 11.03
C SER A 18 -15.99 -22.73 9.87
N VAL A 19 -16.64 -23.29 8.84
CA VAL A 19 -17.18 -22.50 7.74
C VAL A 19 -18.46 -21.80 8.21
N LYS A 20 -18.32 -20.56 8.69
CA LYS A 20 -19.48 -19.70 8.97
C LYS A 20 -20.07 -19.23 7.65
N ARG A 21 -21.34 -19.54 7.42
CA ARG A 21 -22.07 -19.00 6.26
C ARG A 21 -22.16 -17.48 6.39
N LYS A 22 -21.76 -16.76 5.35
CA LYS A 22 -21.97 -15.32 5.27
C LYS A 22 -23.48 -15.05 5.28
N ARG A 23 -23.91 -14.02 6.00
CA ARG A 23 -25.30 -13.56 5.98
C ARG A 23 -25.62 -13.11 4.56
N ILE A 24 -26.69 -13.66 3.97
CA ILE A 24 -27.20 -13.21 2.69
C ILE A 24 -27.81 -11.82 2.93
N VAL A 25 -27.30 -10.82 2.22
CA VAL A 25 -27.80 -9.44 2.23
C VAL A 25 -28.45 -9.23 0.87
N GLU A 26 -29.70 -8.76 0.87
CA GLU A 26 -30.37 -8.37 -0.37
C GLU A 26 -29.76 -7.06 -0.86
N GLU A 27 -29.32 -7.04 -2.12
CA GLU A 27 -28.85 -5.83 -2.78
C GLU A 27 -30.07 -4.95 -3.03
N THR A 28 -30.14 -3.78 -2.39
CA THR A 28 -31.19 -2.81 -2.65
C THR A 28 -30.91 -2.14 -4.00
N GLU A 29 -31.90 -2.14 -4.90
CA GLU A 29 -31.82 -1.61 -6.28
C GLU A 29 -31.43 -0.12 -6.37
N ASN A 30 -31.32 0.57 -5.22
CA ASN A 30 -30.95 1.97 -5.09
C ASN A 30 -29.65 2.16 -4.32
N SER A 31 -28.60 1.39 -4.59
CA SER A 31 -27.26 1.95 -4.45
C SER A 31 -27.05 2.92 -5.60
N ALA A 32 -27.63 4.13 -5.50
CA ALA A 32 -27.16 5.26 -6.29
C ALA A 32 -25.64 5.28 -6.08
N GLY A 33 -24.89 4.97 -7.13
CA GLY A 33 -23.44 4.81 -7.07
C GLY A 33 -22.90 5.95 -6.25
N ILE A 34 -22.17 5.62 -5.18
CA ILE A 34 -21.57 6.56 -4.24
C ILE A 34 -21.07 7.74 -5.09
N ALA A 35 -21.79 8.85 -5.01
CA ALA A 35 -21.52 9.97 -5.90
C ALA A 35 -20.04 10.30 -5.73
N GLU A 36 -19.32 10.33 -6.85
CA GLU A 36 -17.89 10.60 -6.90
C GLU A 36 -17.62 11.76 -5.97
N ASP A 37 -16.79 11.49 -4.95
CA ASP A 37 -16.49 12.42 -3.89
C ASP A 37 -15.97 13.71 -4.51
N SER A 38 -16.86 14.71 -4.60
CA SER A 38 -16.55 16.00 -5.20
C SER A 38 -15.77 16.79 -4.16
N HIS A 39 -14.53 16.34 -3.96
CA HIS A 39 -13.51 16.93 -3.10
C HIS A 39 -12.85 18.16 -3.75
N GLU A 40 -13.48 18.78 -4.74
CA GLU A 40 -12.92 20.00 -5.30
C GLU A 40 -13.08 21.13 -4.27
N ALA A 41 -11.97 21.44 -3.61
CA ALA A 41 -11.90 22.52 -2.64
C ALA A 41 -12.51 23.78 -3.28
N PRO A 42 -13.38 24.53 -2.57
CA PRO A 42 -14.02 25.69 -3.14
C PRO A 42 -12.91 26.61 -3.66
N GLN A 43 -12.87 26.84 -4.98
CA GLN A 43 -11.94 27.81 -5.52
C GLN A 43 -12.20 29.12 -4.78
N SER A 44 -11.16 29.62 -4.10
CA SER A 44 -11.25 30.88 -3.39
C SER A 44 -11.68 31.94 -4.40
N GLN A 45 -12.87 32.50 -4.20
CA GLN A 45 -13.32 33.67 -4.95
C GLN A 45 -12.44 34.84 -4.51
N LEU A 46 -11.23 34.90 -5.07
CA LEU A 46 -10.35 36.04 -4.92
C LEU A 46 -11.09 37.24 -5.51
N PRO A 47 -11.18 38.36 -4.79
CA PRO A 47 -11.83 39.54 -5.30
C PRO A 47 -11.15 39.94 -6.63
N PRO A 48 -11.92 40.35 -7.66
CA PRO A 48 -11.42 40.52 -9.03
C PRO A 48 -10.33 41.60 -9.18
N ASN A 49 -10.01 42.35 -8.12
CA ASN A 49 -9.11 43.50 -8.13
C ASN A 49 -7.82 43.28 -7.35
N LEU A 50 -7.23 42.07 -7.40
CA LEU A 50 -5.84 41.91 -6.96
C LEU A 50 -4.90 42.38 -8.06
N GLU A 51 -4.41 43.61 -7.92
CA GLU A 51 -3.34 44.15 -8.76
C GLU A 51 -2.14 43.21 -8.74
N ARG A 52 -1.90 42.53 -9.88
CA ARG A 52 -0.71 41.69 -10.07
C ARG A 52 0.52 42.59 -9.92
N ARG A 53 1.28 42.42 -8.84
CA ARG A 53 2.56 43.11 -8.61
C ARG A 53 3.47 42.92 -9.83
N ARG A 54 4.00 44.03 -10.36
CA ARG A 54 4.75 44.08 -11.64
C ARG A 54 6.26 43.88 -11.51
N SER A 55 6.80 43.54 -10.33
CA SER A 55 8.25 43.37 -10.16
C SER A 55 8.68 41.90 -10.31
N LEU A 56 9.64 41.67 -11.20
CA LEU A 56 10.24 40.34 -11.45
C LEU A 56 11.34 39.98 -10.46
N GLU A 57 11.83 40.93 -9.64
CA GLU A 57 12.88 40.69 -8.64
C GLU A 57 12.51 39.64 -7.58
N ASP A 58 11.23 39.45 -7.26
CA ASP A 58 10.80 38.63 -6.11
C ASP A 58 10.85 37.12 -6.37
N ARG A 59 11.13 36.69 -7.61
CA ARG A 59 11.06 35.27 -8.02
C ARG A 59 12.33 34.46 -7.80
N ARG A 60 13.43 35.06 -7.35
CA ARG A 60 14.70 34.33 -7.17
C ARG A 60 14.94 34.01 -5.69
N GLY A 61 14.14 33.09 -5.17
CA GLY A 61 14.25 32.63 -3.79
C GLY A 61 13.86 31.17 -3.60
N THR A 62 14.86 30.30 -3.62
CA THR A 62 14.92 28.97 -2.99
C THR A 62 14.71 27.72 -3.86
N SER A 63 15.86 27.12 -4.17
CA SER A 63 16.07 25.74 -4.60
C SER A 63 15.45 24.73 -3.61
N ARG A 64 14.18 24.36 -3.83
CA ARG A 64 13.47 23.33 -3.03
C ARG A 64 12.92 22.17 -3.87
N GLY A 65 13.42 21.99 -5.10
CA GLY A 65 12.92 20.97 -6.03
C GLY A 65 13.58 19.59 -5.96
N ASP A 66 14.80 19.47 -5.42
CA ASP A 66 15.68 18.38 -5.88
C ASP A 66 16.01 17.28 -4.86
N ARG A 67 15.51 17.37 -3.61
CA ARG A 67 15.82 16.35 -2.58
C ARG A 67 14.99 15.07 -2.69
N ARG A 68 13.80 15.12 -3.29
CA ARG A 68 12.88 13.96 -3.36
C ARG A 68 13.30 12.89 -4.38
N ARG A 69 14.04 13.26 -5.44
CA ARG A 69 14.46 12.30 -6.47
C ARG A 69 15.59 11.38 -6.01
N LYS A 70 16.51 11.88 -5.19
CA LYS A 70 17.66 11.10 -4.71
C LYS A 70 17.27 9.95 -3.78
N ALA A 71 16.33 10.20 -2.86
CA ALA A 71 15.86 9.18 -1.92
C ALA A 71 15.24 7.95 -2.63
N LYS A 72 14.46 8.17 -3.70
CA LYS A 72 13.86 7.07 -4.47
C LYS A 72 14.89 6.22 -5.20
N GLN A 73 15.91 6.84 -5.79
CA GLN A 73 16.96 6.10 -6.49
C GLN A 73 17.80 5.24 -5.53
N GLU A 74 18.00 5.69 -4.28
CA GLU A 74 18.77 4.92 -3.29
C GLU A 74 18.03 3.69 -2.78
N GLU A 75 16.70 3.73 -2.67
CA GLU A 75 15.88 2.56 -2.29
C GLU A 75 15.86 1.51 -3.41
N GLU A 76 15.60 1.93 -4.65
CA GLU A 76 15.57 1.01 -5.81
C GLU A 76 16.91 0.29 -6.03
N LEU A 77 18.04 0.93 -5.71
CA LEU A 77 19.37 0.31 -5.82
C LEU A 77 19.66 -0.71 -4.70
N LYS A 78 19.00 -0.60 -3.54
CA LYS A 78 19.15 -1.55 -2.43
C LYS A 78 18.35 -2.82 -2.70
N ASP A 79 17.10 -2.68 -3.10
CA ASP A 79 16.21 -3.82 -3.38
C ASP A 79 16.79 -4.73 -4.47
N ASN A 80 17.39 -4.14 -5.52
CA ASN A 80 18.02 -4.90 -6.60
C ASN A 80 19.29 -5.65 -6.15
N LYS A 81 20.02 -5.15 -5.15
CA LYS A 81 21.20 -5.85 -4.60
C LYS A 81 20.78 -7.03 -3.73
N GLU A 82 19.75 -6.85 -2.90
CA GLU A 82 19.22 -7.91 -2.03
C GLU A 82 18.65 -9.08 -2.82
N LEU A 83 18.01 -8.82 -3.97
CA LEU A 83 17.54 -9.87 -4.88
C LEU A 83 18.67 -10.69 -5.50
N LEU A 84 19.80 -10.05 -5.84
CA LEU A 84 20.98 -10.71 -6.41
C LEU A 84 21.78 -11.50 -5.37
N GLU A 85 21.71 -11.11 -4.10
CA GLU A 85 22.46 -11.75 -2.99
C GLU A 85 21.70 -12.94 -2.38
N SER A 86 20.41 -13.10 -2.68
CA SER A 86 19.63 -14.26 -2.23
C SER A 86 20.05 -15.56 -2.96
N PRO A 87 20.38 -16.65 -2.24
CA PRO A 87 20.79 -17.89 -2.88
C PRO A 87 19.62 -18.55 -3.61
N LEU A 88 19.84 -18.96 -4.87
CA LEU A 88 18.86 -19.65 -5.69
C LEU A 88 18.30 -20.88 -4.94
N PRO A 89 16.98 -21.14 -5.01
CA PRO A 89 16.39 -22.30 -4.38
C PRO A 89 16.96 -23.58 -4.99
N ARG A 90 17.49 -24.48 -4.15
CA ARG A 90 17.91 -25.82 -4.58
C ARG A 90 16.66 -26.65 -4.85
N ILE A 91 16.53 -27.14 -6.07
CA ILE A 91 15.46 -28.06 -6.48
C ILE A 91 16.10 -29.45 -6.55
N ASP A 92 15.73 -30.32 -5.63
CA ASP A 92 16.15 -31.72 -5.64
C ASP A 92 15.21 -32.49 -6.58
N ILE A 93 15.77 -33.02 -7.68
CA ILE A 93 15.04 -33.87 -8.63
C ILE A 93 15.53 -35.30 -8.41
N ASP A 94 14.69 -36.14 -7.82
CA ASP A 94 14.94 -37.57 -7.69
C ASP A 94 14.63 -38.29 -9.02
N VAL A 95 15.60 -39.05 -9.55
CA VAL A 95 15.49 -39.89 -10.76
C VAL A 95 15.32 -41.35 -10.37
#